data_AF-A0A1C9WRP5-F1
#
_entry.id   AF-A0A1C9WRP5-F1
#
_cell.length_a   1.000
_cell.length_b   1.000
_cell.length_c   1.000
_cell.angle_alpha   90.00
_cell.angle_beta   90.00
_cell.angle_gamma   90.00
#
_symmetry.space_group_name_H-M   'P 1'
#
loop_
_entity.id
_entity.type
_entity.pdbx_description
1 polymer ?
#
loop_
_entity_poly.entity_id
_entity_poly.type
_entity_poly.pdbx_seq_one_letter_code
_entity_poly.pdbx_strand_id
1 'polypeptide(L)'
;MNDGHTSEGPIEPRQAYQTDLYGNRWAPVLIAWSPPEESQRLEGKVVGVGGSGQSVAAGRPSALVTGQVALDAPALEEIMQRPDGTLVVRAVIMHELGHVVGLAHVDDPKQLMNADNTGSIEFADGDRAGLALLGRGVCVPEI
;
A
#
# COMPACT_ATOMS: atom_id res chain seq x y z
N MET A 1 -15.16 -13.41 -1.33
CA MET A 1 -13.88 -13.99 -0.89
C MET A 1 -13.36 -13.09 0.22
N ASN A 2 -13.01 -13.64 1.39
CA ASN A 2 -12.36 -12.91 2.47
C ASN A 2 -11.06 -13.66 2.73
N ASP A 3 -9.93 -13.01 2.45
CA ASP A 3 -8.60 -13.65 2.57
C ASP A 3 -8.14 -13.76 4.03
N GLY A 4 -8.82 -13.06 4.95
CA GLY A 4 -8.67 -13.22 6.39
C GLY A 4 -7.32 -12.74 6.93
N HIS A 5 -7.03 -13.13 8.17
CA HIS A 5 -5.75 -12.89 8.80
C HIS A 5 -4.71 -13.91 8.31
N THR A 6 -3.44 -13.49 8.25
CA THR A 6 -2.30 -14.31 7.85
C THR A 6 -1.15 -14.15 8.85
N SER A 7 -0.24 -15.12 8.89
CA SER A 7 1.03 -15.03 9.61
C SER A 7 2.20 -14.60 8.71
N GLU A 8 1.93 -14.24 7.46
CA GLU A 8 2.92 -13.67 6.57
C GLU A 8 3.37 -12.29 7.10
N GLY A 9 4.68 -12.13 7.32
CA GLY A 9 5.30 -10.83 7.63
C GLY A 9 5.63 -10.03 6.37
N PRO A 10 5.92 -8.72 6.49
CA PRO A 10 6.36 -7.93 5.35
C PRO A 10 7.73 -8.42 4.85
N ILE A 11 7.87 -8.55 3.54
CA ILE A 11 9.13 -9.00 2.93
C ILE A 11 9.38 -8.27 1.61
N GLU A 12 10.65 -7.95 1.33
CA GLU A 12 11.05 -7.32 0.07
C GLU A 12 12.24 -8.07 -0.56
N PRO A 13 12.10 -8.61 -1.79
CA PRO A 13 10.89 -8.62 -2.63
C PRO A 13 9.83 -9.66 -2.17
N ARG A 14 8.55 -9.29 -2.21
CA ARG A 14 7.42 -10.21 -1.98
C ARG A 14 7.04 -10.93 -3.26
N GLN A 15 6.96 -12.26 -3.21
CA GLN A 15 6.51 -13.06 -4.36
C GLN A 15 5.01 -12.84 -4.59
N ALA A 16 4.64 -12.60 -5.85
CA ALA A 16 3.24 -12.43 -6.21
C ALA A 16 2.43 -13.74 -6.15
N TYR A 17 3.10 -14.88 -6.24
CA TYR A 17 2.50 -16.20 -6.20
C TYR A 17 3.10 -17.00 -5.04
N GLN A 18 2.29 -17.32 -4.03
CA GLN A 18 2.72 -18.03 -2.82
C GLN A 18 1.76 -19.20 -2.57
N THR A 19 1.98 -20.30 -3.29
CA THR A 19 1.07 -21.44 -3.31
C THR A 19 0.89 -22.12 -1.95
N ASP A 20 1.94 -22.11 -1.13
CA ASP A 20 1.92 -22.79 0.17
C ASP A 20 1.04 -22.07 1.19
N LEU A 21 0.85 -20.75 1.02
CA LEU A 21 0.04 -19.91 1.91
C LEU A 21 -1.35 -19.61 1.33
N TYR A 22 -1.42 -19.30 0.04
CA TYR A 22 -2.64 -18.79 -0.60
C TYR A 22 -3.22 -19.72 -1.67
N GLY A 23 -2.56 -20.84 -1.96
CA GLY A 23 -2.98 -21.77 -3.00
C GLY A 23 -2.73 -21.25 -4.42
N ASN A 24 -3.42 -21.84 -5.40
CA ASN A 24 -3.21 -21.56 -6.82
C ASN A 24 -3.89 -20.24 -7.26
N ARG A 25 -3.44 -19.10 -6.72
CA ARG A 25 -3.93 -17.74 -7.00
C ARG A 25 -2.87 -16.69 -6.67
N TRP A 26 -3.06 -15.47 -7.16
CA TRP A 26 -2.29 -14.32 -6.71
C TRP A 26 -2.40 -14.16 -5.20
N ALA A 27 -1.27 -13.88 -4.56
CA ALA A 27 -1.23 -13.54 -3.15
C ALA A 27 -2.11 -12.29 -2.92
N PRO A 28 -2.92 -12.24 -1.85
CA PRO A 28 -3.67 -11.03 -1.51
C PRO A 28 -2.75 -9.84 -1.24
N VAL A 29 -3.32 -8.63 -1.23
CA VAL A 29 -2.61 -7.46 -0.68
C VAL A 29 -2.39 -7.72 0.80
N LEU A 30 -1.13 -7.79 1.23
CA LEU A 30 -0.77 -7.94 2.64
C LEU A 30 -0.89 -6.58 3.34
N ILE A 31 -1.55 -6.54 4.50
CA ILE A 31 -1.47 -5.39 5.42
C ILE A 31 -0.82 -5.91 6.69
N ALA A 32 0.41 -5.48 6.93
CA ALA A 32 1.24 -5.92 8.05
C ALA A 32 1.48 -4.77 9.03
N TRP A 33 1.21 -5.04 10.30
CA TRP A 33 1.62 -4.20 11.42
C TRP A 33 3.00 -4.69 11.87
N SER A 34 4.03 -3.88 11.66
CA SER A 34 5.41 -4.33 11.75
C SER A 34 6.27 -3.29 12.47
N PRO A 35 7.22 -3.69 13.30
CA PRO A 35 8.19 -2.76 13.84
C PRO A 35 9.34 -2.53 12.84
N PRO A 36 10.11 -1.43 12.95
CA PRO A 36 11.21 -1.13 12.02
C PRO A 36 12.29 -2.20 11.92
N GLU A 37 12.48 -3.03 12.96
CA GLU A 37 13.47 -4.12 12.93
C GLU A 37 13.08 -5.26 11.99
N GLU A 38 11.78 -5.44 11.71
CA GLU A 38 11.27 -6.43 10.75
C GLU A 38 11.17 -5.83 9.34
N SER A 39 10.86 -4.53 9.23
CA SER A 39 10.83 -3.80 7.96
C SER A 39 11.73 -2.56 8.00
N GLN A 40 12.98 -2.71 7.54
CA GLN A 40 13.99 -1.64 7.55
C GLN A 40 13.56 -0.35 6.83
N ARG A 41 12.57 -0.42 5.91
CA ARG A 41 12.04 0.77 5.24
C ARG A 41 11.20 1.68 6.15
N LEU A 42 10.80 1.18 7.31
CA LEU A 42 10.13 1.95 8.36
C LEU A 42 11.13 2.69 9.27
N GLU A 43 12.44 2.50 9.09
CA GLU A 43 13.44 3.20 9.90
C GLU A 43 13.30 4.74 9.80
N GLY A 44 13.49 5.41 10.93
CA GLY A 44 13.49 6.87 11.02
C GLY A 44 12.09 7.45 11.24
N LYS A 45 11.56 8.18 10.25
CA LYS A 45 10.27 8.90 10.35
C LYS A 45 9.17 8.33 9.45
N VAL A 46 9.41 7.14 8.89
CA VAL A 46 8.49 6.49 7.96
C VAL A 46 7.49 5.67 8.75
N VAL A 47 6.22 6.06 8.71
CA VAL A 47 5.14 5.39 9.49
C VAL A 47 4.37 4.34 8.68
N GLY A 48 4.64 4.25 7.38
CA GLY A 48 4.01 3.31 6.47
C GLY A 48 4.78 3.19 5.16
N VAL A 49 4.70 2.01 4.53
CA VAL A 49 5.26 1.74 3.20
C VAL A 49 4.31 0.83 2.44
N GLY A 50 3.77 1.34 1.33
CA GLY A 50 2.93 0.63 0.39
C GLY A 50 3.64 0.37 -0.93
N GLY A 51 3.30 -0.74 -1.57
CA GLY A 51 3.81 -1.05 -2.90
C GLY A 51 3.01 -2.12 -3.63
N SER A 52 2.93 -1.99 -4.95
CA SER A 52 2.30 -2.97 -5.83
C SER A 52 3.23 -4.12 -6.17
N GLY A 53 2.69 -5.33 -6.23
CA GLY A 53 3.34 -6.44 -6.94
C GLY A 53 2.82 -6.53 -8.37
N GLN A 54 3.74 -6.50 -9.33
CA GLN A 54 3.42 -6.50 -10.75
C GLN A 54 3.71 -7.87 -11.37
N SER A 55 2.83 -8.30 -12.28
CA SER A 55 3.09 -9.40 -13.19
C SER A 55 3.38 -8.85 -14.58
N VAL A 56 4.44 -9.36 -15.21
CA VAL A 56 4.86 -9.00 -16.56
C VAL A 56 4.97 -10.28 -17.37
N ALA A 57 4.08 -10.45 -18.35
CA ALA A 57 4.14 -11.57 -19.29
C ALA A 57 4.64 -11.08 -20.66
N ALA A 58 5.50 -11.86 -21.31
CA ALA A 58 6.08 -11.50 -22.60
C ALA A 58 4.99 -11.23 -23.66
N GLY A 59 5.03 -10.04 -24.27
CA GLY A 59 4.04 -9.62 -25.27
C GLY A 59 2.68 -9.21 -24.71
N ARG A 60 2.56 -9.00 -23.39
CA ARG A 60 1.32 -8.59 -22.71
C ARG A 60 1.52 -7.33 -21.88
N PRO A 61 0.46 -6.56 -21.59
CA PRO A 61 0.53 -5.45 -20.66
C PRO A 61 0.97 -5.90 -19.26
N SER A 62 1.71 -5.06 -18.55
CA SER A 62 1.94 -5.26 -17.12
C SER A 62 0.66 -5.05 -16.33
N ALA A 63 0.44 -5.87 -15.30
CA ALA A 63 -0.71 -5.73 -14.39
C ALA A 63 -0.27 -5.74 -12.94
N LEU A 64 -0.92 -4.90 -12.12
CA LEU A 64 -0.80 -4.95 -10.66
C LEU A 64 -1.70 -6.09 -10.17
N VAL A 65 -1.11 -7.14 -9.62
CA VAL A 65 -1.82 -8.38 -9.26
C VAL A 65 -1.87 -8.63 -7.75
N THR A 66 -1.07 -7.89 -6.99
CA THR A 66 -0.95 -8.01 -5.54
C THR A 66 -0.30 -6.73 -4.97
N GLY A 67 0.06 -6.73 -3.70
CA GLY A 67 0.85 -5.68 -3.07
C GLY A 67 1.11 -5.97 -1.60
N GLN A 68 1.75 -5.02 -0.93
CA GLN A 68 1.83 -5.01 0.52
C GLN A 68 1.79 -3.58 1.05
N VAL A 69 1.33 -3.47 2.30
CA VAL A 69 1.42 -2.29 3.14
C VAL A 69 2.05 -2.73 4.45
N ALA A 70 3.24 -2.21 4.77
CA ALA A 70 3.86 -2.33 6.08
C ALA A 70 3.59 -1.04 6.86
N LEU A 71 3.09 -1.17 8.09
CA LEU A 71 2.70 -0.07 8.97
C LEU A 71 3.53 -0.14 10.24
N ASP A 72 4.22 0.95 10.58
CA ASP A 72 5.01 1.04 11.82
C ASP A 72 4.06 1.03 13.01
N ALA A 73 3.90 -0.15 13.62
CA ALA A 73 2.93 -0.33 14.69
C ALA A 73 3.26 0.51 15.94
N PRO A 74 4.51 0.52 16.46
CA PRO A 74 4.91 1.44 17.52
C PRO A 74 4.63 2.91 17.20
N ALA A 75 5.03 3.41 16.02
CA ALA A 75 4.84 4.83 15.68
C ALA A 75 3.36 5.20 15.52
N LEU A 76 2.56 4.31 14.91
CA LEU A 76 1.13 4.55 14.76
C LEU A 76 0.40 4.47 16.11
N GLU A 77 0.84 3.65 17.06
CA GLU A 77 0.31 3.62 18.42
C GLU A 77 0.51 4.97 19.13
N GLU A 78 1.68 5.60 18.97
CA GLU A 78 1.94 6.95 19.49
C GLU A 78 1.04 8.00 18.82
N ILE A 79 0.87 7.93 17.50
CA ILE A 79 -0.03 8.83 16.75
C ILE A 79 -1.47 8.68 17.22
N MET A 80 -1.93 7.46 17.48
CA MET A 80 -3.29 7.18 17.97
C MET A 80 -3.61 7.84 19.31
N GLN A 81 -2.60 8.22 20.12
CA GLN A 81 -2.81 8.94 21.39
C GLN A 81 -3.15 10.42 21.19
N ARG A 82 -2.95 10.97 19.98
CA ARG A 82 -3.31 12.36 19.66
C ARG A 82 -4.82 12.51 19.51
N PRO A 83 -5.38 13.72 19.75
CA PRO A 83 -6.80 13.99 19.53
C PRO A 83 -7.31 13.68 18.11
N ASP A 84 -6.44 13.83 17.10
CA ASP A 84 -6.71 13.56 15.68
C ASP A 84 -6.12 12.24 15.18
N GLY A 85 -5.57 11.41 16.08
CA GLY A 85 -4.76 10.24 15.75
C GLY A 85 -5.43 9.26 14.79
N THR A 86 -6.69 8.92 15.04
CA THR A 86 -7.48 8.04 14.15
C THR A 86 -7.57 8.56 12.72
N LEU A 87 -7.73 9.87 12.54
CA LEU A 87 -7.79 10.47 11.20
C LEU A 87 -6.43 10.41 10.51
N VAL A 88 -5.35 10.65 11.25
CA VAL A 88 -3.98 10.58 10.75
C VAL A 88 -3.61 9.15 10.36
N VAL A 89 -3.88 8.16 11.21
CA VAL A 89 -3.60 6.73 10.89
C VAL A 89 -4.42 6.27 9.70
N ARG A 90 -5.69 6.67 9.59
CA ARG A 90 -6.49 6.39 8.39
C ARG A 90 -5.85 7.02 7.15
N ALA A 91 -5.35 8.24 7.23
CA ALA A 91 -4.69 8.91 6.12
C ALA A 91 -3.42 8.20 5.66
N VAL A 92 -2.58 7.71 6.60
CA VAL A 92 -1.41 6.88 6.30
C VAL A 92 -1.84 5.61 5.55
N ILE A 93 -2.82 4.87 6.07
CA ILE A 93 -3.32 3.65 5.40
C ILE A 93 -3.84 3.97 3.99
N MET A 94 -4.56 5.07 3.82
CA MET A 94 -5.05 5.51 2.50
C MET A 94 -3.91 5.87 1.54
N HIS A 95 -2.86 6.55 2.02
CA HIS A 95 -1.66 6.86 1.24
C HIS A 95 -0.98 5.59 0.74
N GLU A 96 -0.71 4.64 1.64
CA GLU A 96 -0.04 3.39 1.27
C GLU A 96 -0.90 2.53 0.35
N LEU A 97 -2.22 2.50 0.54
CA LEU A 97 -3.13 1.84 -0.39
C LEU A 97 -3.15 2.55 -1.76
N GLY A 98 -2.94 3.87 -1.81
CA GLY A 98 -2.72 4.62 -3.04
C GLY A 98 -1.52 4.07 -3.82
N HIS A 99 -0.40 3.80 -3.13
CA HIS A 99 0.76 3.14 -3.74
C HIS A 99 0.45 1.73 -4.23
N VAL A 100 -0.28 0.92 -3.45
CA VAL A 100 -0.66 -0.44 -3.86
C VAL A 100 -1.43 -0.44 -5.18
N VAL A 101 -2.32 0.53 -5.40
CA VAL A 101 -3.10 0.62 -6.64
C VAL A 101 -2.38 1.37 -7.77
N GLY A 102 -1.17 1.89 -7.53
CA GLY A 102 -0.30 2.45 -8.57
C GLY A 102 -0.18 3.97 -8.61
N LEU A 103 -0.64 4.69 -7.57
CA LEU A 103 -0.29 6.10 -7.42
C LEU A 103 1.17 6.24 -6.99
N ALA A 104 1.88 7.17 -7.61
CA ALA A 104 3.20 7.62 -7.16
C ALA A 104 3.05 8.89 -6.31
N HIS A 105 4.16 9.31 -5.69
CA HIS A 105 4.20 10.60 -5.04
C HIS A 105 4.04 11.76 -6.02
N VAL A 106 3.53 12.88 -5.52
CA VAL A 106 3.40 14.15 -6.24
C VAL A 106 3.93 15.31 -5.42
N ASP A 107 4.37 16.38 -6.08
CA ASP A 107 4.98 17.53 -5.41
C ASP A 107 3.96 18.47 -4.74
N ASP A 108 2.67 18.37 -5.07
CA ASP A 108 1.63 19.24 -4.52
C ASP A 108 1.34 18.88 -3.05
N PRO A 109 1.67 19.75 -2.08
CA PRO A 109 1.52 19.46 -0.66
C PRO A 109 0.06 19.34 -0.20
N LYS A 110 -0.91 19.69 -1.05
CA LYS A 110 -2.34 19.53 -0.76
C LYS A 110 -2.88 18.14 -1.11
N GLN A 111 -2.08 17.31 -1.78
CA GLN A 111 -2.45 15.95 -2.12
C GLN A 111 -2.08 15.01 -0.97
N LEU A 112 -2.89 13.99 -0.76
CA LEU A 112 -2.54 12.93 0.19
C LEU A 112 -1.29 12.19 -0.30
N MET A 113 -1.12 12.02 -1.61
CA MET A 113 0.07 11.39 -2.19
C MET A 113 1.31 12.30 -2.25
N ASN A 114 1.36 13.40 -1.48
CA ASN A 114 2.61 14.15 -1.33
C ASN A 114 3.62 13.35 -0.49
N ALA A 115 4.88 13.27 -0.94
CA ALA A 115 5.92 12.49 -0.25
C ALA A 115 6.19 12.96 1.19
N ASP A 116 6.06 14.27 1.42
CA ASP A 116 6.30 14.90 2.72
C ASP A 116 5.01 15.16 3.51
N ASN A 117 3.86 14.60 3.08
CA ASN A 117 2.50 14.97 3.54
C ASN A 117 2.46 15.51 4.99
N THR A 118 2.18 16.81 5.12
CA THR A 118 2.26 17.53 6.40
C THR A 118 0.91 17.73 7.08
N GLY A 119 -0.18 17.12 6.58
CA GLY A 119 -1.49 17.24 7.23
C GLY A 119 -2.72 16.93 6.39
N SER A 120 -2.56 16.47 5.15
CA SER A 120 -3.69 15.97 4.35
C SER A 120 -4.19 14.66 4.94
N ILE A 121 -5.49 14.61 5.25
CA ILE A 121 -6.16 13.45 5.87
C ILE A 121 -7.20 12.79 4.96
N GLU A 122 -7.41 13.34 3.77
CA GLU A 122 -8.30 12.81 2.73
C GLU A 122 -7.62 12.93 1.37
N PHE A 123 -8.01 12.08 0.42
CA PHE A 123 -7.64 12.27 -0.98
C PHE A 123 -8.12 13.64 -1.47
N ALA A 124 -7.26 14.37 -2.17
CA ALA A 124 -7.61 15.61 -2.85
C ALA A 124 -7.87 15.38 -4.35
N ASP A 125 -8.05 16.46 -5.12
CA ASP A 125 -8.49 16.37 -6.51
C ASP A 125 -7.51 15.61 -7.41
N GLY A 126 -6.20 15.78 -7.20
CA GLY A 126 -5.16 15.08 -7.96
C GLY A 126 -5.12 13.59 -7.64
N ASP A 127 -5.20 13.23 -6.36
CA ASP A 127 -5.29 11.83 -5.93
C ASP A 127 -6.51 11.15 -6.54
N ARG A 128 -7.69 11.79 -6.44
CA ARG A 128 -8.94 11.26 -7.01
C ARG A 128 -8.87 11.14 -8.54
N ALA A 129 -8.25 12.10 -9.22
CA ALA A 129 -8.05 12.02 -10.66
C ALA A 129 -7.15 10.84 -11.04
N GLY A 130 -6.06 10.62 -10.30
CA GLY A 130 -5.18 9.45 -10.47
C GLY A 130 -5.94 8.13 -10.25
N LEU A 131 -6.69 8.01 -9.16
CA LEU A 131 -7.52 6.83 -8.89
C LEU A 131 -8.56 6.59 -9.99
N ALA A 132 -9.18 7.65 -10.51
CA ALA A 132 -10.14 7.55 -11.60
C ALA A 132 -9.50 7.10 -12.93
N LEU A 133 -8.22 7.42 -13.17
CA LEU A 133 -7.47 6.91 -14.31
C LEU A 133 -7.11 5.43 -14.12
N LEU A 134 -6.61 5.06 -12.94
CA LEU A 134 -6.25 3.67 -12.60
C LEU A 134 -7.47 2.72 -12.69
N GLY A 135 -8.64 3.18 -12.22
CA GLY A 135 -9.89 2.42 -12.30
C GLY A 135 -10.44 2.20 -13.72
N ARG A 136 -9.82 2.81 -14.76
CA ARG A 136 -10.17 2.60 -16.17
C ARG A 136 -9.22 1.65 -16.90
N GLY A 137 -8.28 1.04 -16.19
CA GLY A 137 -7.39 0.03 -16.76
C GLY A 137 -8.17 -1.13 -17.37
N VAL A 138 -7.66 -1.68 -18.47
CA VAL A 138 -8.27 -2.87 -19.10
C VAL A 138 -8.03 -4.09 -18.22
N CYS A 139 -9.04 -4.94 -18.09
CA CYS A 139 -8.84 -6.27 -17.49
C CYS A 139 -7.91 -7.08 -18.38
N VAL A 140 -6.98 -7.81 -17.75
CA VAL A 140 -6.02 -8.67 -18.45
C VAL A 140 -6.24 -10.12 -17.99
N PRO A 141 -7.36 -10.77 -18.38
CA PRO A 141 -7.78 -12.08 -17.88
C PRO A 141 -6.80 -13.22 -18.21
N GLU A 142 -5.88 -12.97 -19.13
CA GLU A 142 -4.89 -13.93 -19.57
C GLU A 142 -3.66 -14.01 -18.64
N ILE A 143 -3.50 -13.09 -17.68
CA ILE A 143 -2.43 -13.08 -16.67
C ILE A 143 -2.80 -13.97 -15.48
#